data_AF-K1T8H3-F1
#
_entry.id   AF-K1T8H3-F1
#
_cell.length_a   1.000
_cell.length_b   1.000
_cell.length_c   1.000
_cell.angle_alpha   90.00
_cell.angle_beta   90.00
_cell.angle_gamma   90.00
#
_symmetry.space_group_name_H-M   'P 1'
#
loop_
_entity.id
_entity.type
_entity.pdbx_description
1 polymer ?
#
loop_
_entity_poly.entity_id
_entity_poly.type
_entity_poly.pdbx_seq_one_letter_code
_entity_poly.pdbx_strand_id
1 'polypeptide(L)'
;TNLDLNYREYEKLAGGFYPAKFDARAWVTAFREAGARYICFTTRHHDGFSMFHTGQSPYNIVDATPFARDVVKELAEECHRQGLRVHFYYSLIDWWREDAPRGRTGLGTGRPADKEDADAYFDFMKAQLTELLTQYGEVGAIWFDGVWDQDRNPCSTGASMSFTA
;
A
#
# COMPACT_ATOMS: atom_id res chain seq x y z
N THR A 1 -0.59 4.38 16.03
CA THR A 1 0.73 4.18 16.68
C THR A 1 1.21 2.79 16.31
N ASN A 2 2.50 2.61 16.02
CA ASN A 2 3.10 1.32 15.61
C ASN A 2 3.51 0.44 16.81
N LEU A 3 3.22 0.89 18.05
CA LEU A 3 3.60 0.23 19.31
C LEU A 3 5.10 -0.09 19.44
N ASP A 4 5.95 0.62 18.67
CA ASP A 4 7.40 0.37 18.59
C ASP A 4 7.78 -1.09 18.35
N LEU A 5 6.93 -1.80 17.60
CA LEU A 5 7.23 -3.15 17.14
C LEU A 5 8.39 -3.10 16.17
N ASN A 6 9.37 -3.99 16.37
CA ASN A 6 10.49 -4.11 15.46
C ASN A 6 10.00 -4.51 14.07
N TYR A 7 10.48 -3.82 13.03
CA TYR A 7 10.01 -4.03 11.65
C TYR A 7 10.18 -5.48 11.15
N ARG A 8 11.26 -6.17 11.54
CA ARG A 8 11.49 -7.60 11.20
C ARG A 8 10.63 -8.55 12.03
N GLU A 9 10.24 -8.17 13.24
CA GLU A 9 9.31 -8.97 14.04
C GLU A 9 7.89 -8.85 13.51
N TYR A 10 7.47 -7.65 13.09
CA TYR A 10 6.16 -7.42 12.47
C TYR A 10 6.03 -8.13 11.12
N GLU A 11 7.11 -8.14 10.32
CA GLU A 11 7.17 -8.85 9.02
C GLU A 11 6.74 -10.33 9.12
N LYS A 12 7.06 -11.01 10.23
CA LYS A 12 6.72 -12.44 10.44
C LYS A 12 5.21 -12.72 10.44
N LEU A 13 4.37 -11.72 10.72
CA LEU A 13 2.92 -11.88 10.70
C LEU A 13 2.40 -12.29 9.32
N ALA A 14 3.08 -11.91 8.24
CA ALA A 14 2.73 -12.31 6.88
C ALA A 14 2.70 -13.84 6.71
N GLY A 15 3.63 -14.56 7.34
CA GLY A 15 3.69 -16.02 7.29
C GLY A 15 2.48 -16.72 7.93
N GLY A 16 1.72 -16.02 8.78
CA GLY A 16 0.46 -16.50 9.36
C GLY A 16 -0.80 -15.89 8.74
N PHE A 17 -0.65 -14.97 7.78
CA PHE A 17 -1.78 -14.25 7.22
C PHE A 17 -2.50 -15.11 6.17
N TYR A 18 -3.68 -15.61 6.54
CA TYR A 18 -4.50 -16.43 5.65
C TYR A 18 -5.99 -16.07 5.81
N PRO A 19 -6.51 -15.09 5.03
CA PRO A 19 -7.91 -14.72 5.08
C PRO A 19 -8.79 -15.79 4.39
N ALA A 20 -8.98 -16.92 5.06
CA ALA A 20 -9.66 -18.11 4.52
C ALA A 20 -11.08 -17.86 3.98
N LYS A 21 -11.76 -16.81 4.47
CA LYS A 21 -13.13 -16.46 4.09
C LYS A 21 -13.20 -15.24 3.14
N PHE A 22 -12.06 -14.79 2.60
CA PHE A 22 -12.06 -13.68 1.66
C PHE A 22 -12.74 -14.08 0.34
N ASP A 23 -13.72 -13.26 -0.04
CA ASP A 23 -14.50 -13.38 -1.26
C ASP A 23 -14.78 -11.97 -1.80
N ALA A 24 -14.06 -11.58 -2.85
CA ALA A 24 -14.22 -10.29 -3.52
C ALA A 24 -15.64 -10.09 -4.07
N ARG A 25 -16.26 -11.14 -4.61
CA ARG A 25 -17.64 -11.10 -5.13
C ARG A 25 -18.63 -10.75 -4.03
N ALA A 26 -18.53 -11.42 -2.89
CA ALA A 26 -19.42 -11.17 -1.76
C ALA A 26 -19.28 -9.71 -1.27
N TRP A 27 -18.04 -9.22 -1.15
CA TRP A 27 -17.77 -7.85 -0.71
C TRP A 27 -18.34 -6.81 -1.68
N VAL A 28 -17.97 -6.89 -2.96
CA VAL A 28 -18.42 -5.92 -3.98
C VAL A 28 -19.94 -5.94 -4.13
N THR A 29 -20.56 -7.13 -4.07
CA THR A 29 -22.02 -7.27 -4.11
C THR A 29 -22.67 -6.52 -2.94
N ALA A 30 -22.19 -6.75 -1.72
CA ALA A 30 -22.71 -6.09 -0.52
C ALA A 30 -22.56 -4.56 -0.61
N PHE A 31 -21.42 -4.05 -1.08
CA PHE A 31 -21.21 -2.61 -1.24
C PHE A 31 -22.13 -2.01 -2.30
N ARG A 32 -22.31 -2.69 -3.43
CA ARG A 32 -23.25 -2.26 -4.48
C ARG A 32 -24.67 -2.18 -3.95
N GLU A 33 -25.12 -3.21 -3.24
CA GLU A 33 -26.46 -3.30 -2.66
C GLU A 33 -26.70 -2.25 -1.58
N ALA A 34 -25.66 -1.86 -0.84
CA ALA A 34 -25.67 -0.72 0.06
C ALA A 34 -25.73 0.65 -0.65
N GLY A 35 -25.67 0.68 -1.99
CA GLY A 35 -25.75 1.90 -2.78
C GLY A 35 -24.40 2.56 -3.07
N ALA A 36 -23.28 1.91 -2.74
CA ALA A 36 -21.96 2.43 -3.10
C ALA A 36 -21.80 2.56 -4.63
N ARG A 37 -20.91 3.46 -5.04
CA ARG A 37 -20.53 3.67 -6.46
C ARG A 37 -19.05 3.41 -6.72
N TYR A 38 -18.28 3.31 -5.64
CA TYR A 38 -16.87 2.97 -5.69
C TYR A 38 -16.46 2.27 -4.40
N ILE A 39 -15.32 1.59 -4.44
CA ILE A 39 -14.60 1.08 -3.27
C ILE A 39 -13.22 1.73 -3.25
N CYS A 40 -12.77 2.19 -2.08
CA CYS A 40 -11.37 2.58 -1.86
C CYS A 40 -10.70 1.52 -1.00
N PHE A 41 -9.69 0.84 -1.54
CA PHE A 41 -9.02 -0.27 -0.84
C PHE A 41 -7.56 0.05 -0.54
N THR A 42 -7.10 -0.33 0.65
CA THR A 42 -5.72 -0.18 1.11
C THR A 42 -4.80 -1.13 0.37
N THR A 43 -4.07 -0.63 -0.64
CA THR A 43 -3.10 -1.47 -1.38
C THR A 43 -1.79 -1.61 -0.62
N ARG A 44 -1.40 -0.57 0.14
CA ARG A 44 -0.22 -0.55 1.02
C ARG A 44 -0.45 0.47 2.13
N HIS A 45 -0.28 0.07 3.38
CA HIS A 45 -0.35 0.96 4.55
C HIS A 45 1.05 1.28 5.08
N HIS A 46 1.12 2.03 6.19
CA HIS A 46 2.40 2.44 6.81
C HIS A 46 3.31 1.27 7.20
N ASP A 47 2.74 0.09 7.47
CA ASP A 47 3.52 -1.12 7.79
C ASP A 47 4.38 -1.63 6.61
N GLY A 48 4.16 -1.12 5.40
CA GLY A 48 4.92 -1.49 4.22
C GLY A 48 4.54 -2.86 3.64
N PHE A 49 3.42 -3.46 4.04
CA PHE A 49 2.91 -4.68 3.43
C PHE A 49 2.03 -4.37 2.22
N SER A 50 2.34 -4.95 1.07
CA SER A 50 1.53 -4.78 -0.15
C SER A 50 0.42 -5.84 -0.24
N MET A 51 -0.84 -5.40 -0.36
CA MET A 51 -2.02 -6.25 -0.56
C MET A 51 -2.25 -6.67 -2.02
N PHE A 52 -1.26 -6.46 -2.88
CA PHE A 52 -1.26 -6.76 -4.31
C PHE A 52 0.05 -7.40 -4.73
N HIS A 53 0.06 -8.14 -5.84
CA HIS A 53 1.29 -8.77 -6.33
C HIS A 53 2.17 -7.74 -7.04
N THR A 54 3.26 -7.35 -6.37
CA THR A 54 4.20 -6.33 -6.85
C THR A 54 5.53 -6.97 -7.20
N GLY A 55 6.15 -6.56 -8.31
CA GLY A 55 7.50 -6.98 -8.65
C GLY A 55 8.59 -6.28 -7.81
N GLN A 56 8.21 -5.31 -6.99
CA GLN A 56 9.13 -4.39 -6.32
C GLN A 56 9.61 -4.88 -4.94
N SER A 57 8.92 -5.85 -4.33
CA SER A 57 9.29 -6.41 -3.03
C SER A 57 8.57 -7.75 -2.80
N PRO A 58 9.24 -8.77 -2.22
CA PRO A 58 8.59 -10.01 -1.81
C PRO A 58 7.67 -9.83 -0.60
N TYR A 59 7.72 -8.69 0.11
CA TYR A 59 6.83 -8.41 1.24
C TYR A 59 5.43 -7.95 0.76
N ASN A 60 4.73 -8.90 0.15
CA ASN A 60 3.40 -8.72 -0.41
C ASN A 60 2.51 -9.95 -0.15
N ILE A 61 1.20 -9.80 -0.34
CA ILE A 61 0.21 -10.84 -0.03
C ILE A 61 0.38 -12.14 -0.82
N VAL A 62 0.95 -12.08 -2.02
CA VAL A 62 1.13 -13.25 -2.87
C VAL A 62 2.37 -14.03 -2.47
N ASP A 63 3.49 -13.34 -2.26
CA ASP A 63 4.79 -14.00 -2.03
C ASP A 63 5.08 -14.29 -0.55
N ALA A 64 4.66 -13.42 0.36
CA ALA A 64 5.01 -13.50 1.79
C ALA A 64 3.98 -14.25 2.65
N THR A 65 2.88 -14.74 2.07
CA THR A 65 1.79 -15.36 2.84
C THR A 65 1.37 -16.70 2.25
N PRO A 66 0.81 -17.62 3.06
CA PRO A 66 0.20 -18.84 2.55
C PRO A 66 -1.08 -18.59 1.73
N PHE A 67 -1.60 -17.35 1.69
CA PHE A 67 -2.81 -17.03 0.95
C PHE A 67 -2.59 -17.01 -0.56
N ALA A 68 -1.43 -16.53 -1.01
CA ALA A 68 -0.95 -16.58 -2.40
C ALA A 68 -1.96 -16.07 -3.45
N ARG A 69 -2.83 -15.12 -3.09
CA ARG A 69 -3.87 -14.53 -3.94
C ARG A 69 -3.76 -13.01 -3.95
N ASP A 70 -3.90 -12.42 -5.12
CA ASP A 70 -3.88 -10.97 -5.29
C ASP A 70 -5.27 -10.38 -4.97
N VAL A 71 -5.43 -9.92 -3.73
CA VAL A 71 -6.69 -9.34 -3.23
C VAL A 71 -7.10 -8.10 -4.01
N VAL A 72 -6.14 -7.23 -4.36
CA VAL A 72 -6.44 -6.00 -5.11
C VAL A 72 -6.93 -6.34 -6.51
N LYS A 73 -6.34 -7.34 -7.17
CA LYS A 73 -6.79 -7.82 -8.48
C LYS A 73 -8.21 -8.37 -8.41
N GLU A 74 -8.48 -9.27 -7.47
CA GLU A 74 -9.81 -9.86 -7.32
C GLU A 74 -10.91 -8.80 -7.05
N LEU A 75 -10.60 -7.79 -6.22
CA LEU A 75 -11.52 -6.68 -5.95
C LEU A 75 -11.72 -5.77 -7.17
N ALA A 76 -10.64 -5.41 -7.88
CA ALA A 76 -10.71 -4.56 -9.05
C ALA A 76 -11.53 -5.21 -10.17
N GLU A 77 -11.24 -6.47 -10.51
CA GLU A 77 -11.96 -7.24 -11.51
C GLU A 77 -13.45 -7.36 -11.17
N GLU A 78 -13.78 -7.57 -9.89
CA GLU A 78 -15.17 -7.67 -9.46
C GLU A 78 -15.89 -6.30 -9.46
N CYS A 79 -15.20 -5.21 -9.09
CA CYS A 79 -15.74 -3.85 -9.23
C CYS A 79 -16.13 -3.58 -10.68
N HIS A 80 -15.23 -3.85 -11.64
CA HIS A 80 -15.51 -3.67 -13.06
C HIS A 80 -16.66 -4.55 -13.55
N ARG A 81 -16.71 -5.81 -13.12
CA ARG A 81 -17.81 -6.73 -13.47
C ARG A 81 -19.17 -6.26 -12.94
N GLN A 82 -19.20 -5.58 -11.80
CA GLN A 82 -20.42 -5.15 -11.15
C GLN A 82 -20.76 -3.66 -11.35
N GLY A 83 -19.97 -2.94 -12.14
CA GLY A 83 -20.18 -1.52 -12.46
C GLY A 83 -19.84 -0.56 -11.31
N LEU A 84 -18.96 -0.94 -10.41
CA LEU A 84 -18.37 -0.05 -9.40
C LEU A 84 -17.01 0.47 -9.89
N ARG A 85 -16.67 1.70 -9.51
CA ARG A 85 -15.31 2.21 -9.65
C ARG A 85 -14.42 1.62 -8.55
N VAL A 86 -13.15 1.40 -8.85
CA VAL A 86 -12.16 1.03 -7.84
C VAL A 86 -11.18 2.19 -7.65
N HIS A 87 -10.93 2.55 -6.40
CA HIS A 87 -9.92 3.51 -5.98
C HIS A 87 -8.91 2.79 -5.08
N PHE A 88 -7.67 3.27 -5.09
CA PHE A 88 -6.60 2.68 -4.28
C PHE A 88 -6.08 3.68 -3.26
N TYR A 89 -6.07 3.28 -1.99
CA TYR A 89 -5.31 3.97 -0.96
C TYR A 89 -3.85 3.50 -1.03
N TYR A 90 -2.91 4.45 -0.99
CA TYR A 90 -1.48 4.17 -0.99
C TYR A 90 -0.77 5.05 0.04
N SER A 91 -0.03 4.44 0.96
CA SER A 91 0.76 5.19 1.93
C SER A 91 2.10 5.65 1.36
N LEU A 92 2.44 6.91 1.60
CA LEU A 92 3.77 7.48 1.37
C LEU A 92 4.73 7.13 2.51
N ILE A 93 4.22 6.80 3.70
CA ILE A 93 5.00 6.35 4.84
C ILE A 93 5.29 4.86 4.71
N ASP A 94 6.50 4.46 5.05
CA ASP A 94 6.89 3.06 5.13
C ASP A 94 7.78 2.81 6.36
N TRP A 95 7.25 1.96 7.25
CA TRP A 95 7.87 1.57 8.51
C TRP A 95 8.72 0.30 8.40
N TRP A 96 8.76 -0.34 7.23
CA TRP A 96 9.47 -1.59 7.00
C TRP A 96 10.70 -1.42 6.09
N ARG A 97 10.56 -0.72 4.96
CA ARG A 97 11.65 -0.56 3.99
C ARG A 97 12.79 0.28 4.56
N GLU A 98 14.00 -0.27 4.60
CA GLU A 98 15.18 0.37 5.20
C GLU A 98 15.58 1.70 4.54
N ASP A 99 15.24 1.89 3.26
CA ASP A 99 15.52 3.09 2.47
C ASP A 99 14.46 4.19 2.60
N ALA A 100 13.27 3.89 3.12
CA ALA A 100 12.19 4.88 3.22
C ALA A 100 12.57 6.11 4.09
N PRO A 101 12.22 7.35 3.69
CA PRO A 101 12.45 8.53 4.52
C PRO A 101 11.67 8.46 5.84
N ARG A 102 12.32 8.75 6.97
CA ARG A 102 11.62 8.85 8.27
C ARG A 102 10.91 10.19 8.43
N GLY A 103 9.69 10.13 8.95
CA GLY A 103 8.97 11.29 9.45
C GLY A 103 8.92 11.30 10.98
N ARG A 104 7.81 11.78 11.55
CA ARG A 104 7.58 11.82 13.00
C ARG A 104 7.22 10.46 13.61
N THR A 105 6.69 9.55 12.81
CA THR A 105 6.21 8.24 13.27
C THR A 105 7.14 7.10 12.83
N GLY A 106 6.97 5.92 13.44
CA GLY A 106 7.78 4.74 13.09
C GLY A 106 9.23 4.76 13.58
N LEU A 107 9.61 5.74 14.40
CA LEU A 107 10.99 5.88 14.91
C LEU A 107 11.42 4.72 15.83
N GLY A 108 10.50 4.11 16.56
CA GLY A 108 10.77 2.97 17.44
C GLY A 108 10.74 1.61 16.75
N THR A 109 10.62 1.54 15.42
CA THR A 109 10.61 0.27 14.68
C THR A 109 11.96 -0.43 14.64
N GLY A 110 13.03 0.21 15.09
CA GLY A 110 14.39 -0.35 15.03
C GLY A 110 14.97 -0.44 13.63
N ARG A 111 14.35 0.22 12.64
CA ARG A 111 14.88 0.34 11.29
C ARG A 111 16.22 1.14 11.33
N PRO A 112 17.24 0.81 10.53
CA PRO A 112 18.53 1.53 10.50
C PRO A 112 18.42 2.92 9.88
N ALA A 113 18.94 3.95 10.55
CA ALA A 113 18.84 5.35 10.10
C ALA A 113 19.84 5.70 8.99
N ASP A 114 20.97 5.01 8.94
CA ASP A 114 22.06 5.17 7.98
C ASP A 114 21.75 4.61 6.59
N LYS A 115 20.60 3.97 6.41
CA LYS A 115 20.16 3.37 5.14
C LYS A 115 19.09 4.17 4.40
N GLU A 116 18.64 5.30 4.94
CA GLU A 116 17.64 6.14 4.26
C GLU A 116 18.16 6.65 2.91
N ASP A 117 17.34 6.44 1.87
CA ASP A 117 17.59 6.91 0.52
C ASP A 117 16.23 7.29 -0.11
N ALA A 118 15.94 8.59 -0.09
CA ALA A 118 14.65 9.11 -0.55
C ALA A 118 14.43 8.87 -2.04
N ASP A 119 15.48 8.95 -2.86
CA ASP A 119 15.36 8.78 -4.30
C ASP A 119 15.07 7.31 -4.65
N ALA A 120 15.80 6.38 -4.02
CA ALA A 120 15.53 4.94 -4.18
C ALA A 120 14.10 4.57 -3.75
N TYR A 121 13.63 5.13 -2.63
CA TYR A 121 12.26 4.88 -2.16
C TYR A 121 11.20 5.52 -3.08
N PHE A 122 11.45 6.70 -3.63
CA PHE A 122 10.55 7.34 -4.60
C PHE A 122 10.46 6.56 -5.91
N ASP A 123 11.56 5.99 -6.38
CA ASP A 123 11.56 5.14 -7.57
C ASP A 123 10.79 3.83 -7.32
N PHE A 124 10.95 3.23 -6.14
CA PHE A 124 10.13 2.11 -5.68
C PHE A 124 8.63 2.46 -5.68
N MET A 125 8.25 3.60 -5.09
CA MET A 125 6.84 4.02 -5.05
C MET A 125 6.27 4.26 -6.44
N LYS A 126 6.99 4.95 -7.33
CA LYS A 126 6.56 5.18 -8.72
C LYS A 126 6.37 3.87 -9.46
N ALA A 127 7.24 2.89 -9.25
CA ALA A 127 7.11 1.57 -9.86
C ALA A 127 5.85 0.84 -9.35
N GLN A 128 5.59 0.84 -8.03
CA GLN A 128 4.36 0.27 -7.47
C GLN A 128 3.09 0.97 -7.96
N LEU A 129 3.10 2.30 -8.03
CA LEU A 129 1.97 3.07 -8.57
C LEU A 129 1.76 2.79 -10.05
N THR A 130 2.83 2.58 -10.82
CA THR A 130 2.75 2.17 -12.22
C THR A 130 2.09 0.80 -12.34
N GLU A 131 2.47 -0.18 -11.52
CA GLU A 131 1.81 -1.51 -11.47
C GLU A 131 0.32 -1.37 -11.16
N LEU A 132 -0.04 -0.61 -10.12
CA LEU A 132 -1.42 -0.37 -9.71
C LEU A 132 -2.27 0.29 -10.82
N LEU A 133 -1.71 1.26 -11.54
CA LEU A 133 -2.43 2.00 -12.59
C LEU A 133 -2.46 1.31 -13.95
N THR A 134 -1.68 0.23 -14.15
CA THR A 134 -1.57 -0.45 -15.46
C THR A 134 -2.04 -1.90 -15.44
N GLN A 135 -2.05 -2.57 -14.29
CA GLN A 135 -2.32 -4.02 -14.22
C GLN A 135 -3.71 -4.37 -13.64
N TYR A 136 -4.44 -3.38 -13.12
CA TYR A 136 -5.69 -3.58 -12.37
C TYR A 136 -6.92 -2.98 -13.06
N GLY A 137 -6.82 -2.70 -14.37
CA GLY A 137 -7.89 -2.06 -15.17
C GLY A 137 -8.06 -0.57 -14.85
N GLU A 138 -9.25 -0.01 -15.15
CA GLU A 138 -9.51 1.41 -14.92
C GLU A 138 -9.60 1.73 -13.41
N VAL A 139 -8.68 2.55 -12.93
CA VAL A 139 -8.63 3.04 -11.54
C VAL A 139 -9.18 4.46 -11.49
N GLY A 140 -10.21 4.68 -10.66
CA GLY A 140 -10.90 5.97 -10.59
C GLY A 140 -10.17 7.04 -9.79
N ALA A 141 -9.36 6.65 -8.79
CA ALA A 141 -8.57 7.57 -7.97
C ALA A 141 -7.47 6.84 -7.20
N ILE A 142 -6.41 7.58 -6.87
CA ILE A 142 -5.43 7.21 -5.84
C ILE A 142 -5.62 8.13 -4.64
N TRP A 143 -5.74 7.55 -3.45
CA TRP A 143 -5.81 8.27 -2.17
C TRP A 143 -4.47 8.13 -1.46
N PHE A 144 -3.68 9.21 -1.45
CA PHE A 144 -2.39 9.22 -0.78
C PHE A 144 -2.51 9.55 0.71
N ASP A 145 -1.79 8.81 1.56
CA ASP A 145 -1.64 9.10 2.99
C ASP A 145 -0.19 9.36 3.37
N GLY A 146 0.00 10.09 4.47
CA GLY A 146 1.27 10.16 5.17
C GLY A 146 2.07 11.44 4.96
N VAL A 147 1.57 12.38 4.14
CA VAL A 147 2.18 13.72 3.98
C VAL A 147 2.31 14.44 5.33
N TRP A 148 1.35 14.24 6.23
CA TRP A 148 1.31 14.84 7.57
C TRP A 148 2.48 14.42 8.49
N ASP A 149 3.21 13.36 8.15
CA ASP A 149 4.33 12.84 8.94
C ASP A 149 5.67 13.48 8.56
N GLN A 150 5.72 14.18 7.42
CA GLN A 150 6.96 14.67 6.80
C GLN A 150 7.21 16.18 7.03
N ASP A 151 6.42 16.84 7.89
CA ASP A 151 6.49 18.27 8.21
C ASP A 151 7.81 18.72 8.87
N ARG A 152 8.61 17.77 9.35
CA ARG A 152 9.94 18.01 9.96
C ARG A 152 11.10 17.42 9.16
N ASN A 153 10.82 16.79 8.02
CA ASN A 153 11.84 16.20 7.18
C ASN A 153 12.47 17.29 6.30
N PRO A 154 13.78 17.57 6.38
CA PRO A 154 14.42 18.60 5.55
C PRO A 154 14.33 18.31 4.04
N CYS A 155 13.95 17.09 3.64
CA CYS A 155 13.70 16.75 2.24
C CYS A 155 12.33 17.25 1.71
N SER A 156 11.36 17.53 2.59
CA SER A 156 10.00 17.94 2.21
C SER A 156 9.86 19.45 1.95
N THR A 157 10.82 20.26 2.39
CA THR A 157 10.80 21.72 2.22
C THR A 157 11.22 22.21 0.83
N GLY A 158 11.68 21.32 -0.05
CA GLY A 158 12.10 21.66 -1.43
C GLY A 158 11.45 20.84 -2.55
N ALA A 159 10.72 19.77 -2.24
CA ALA A 159 10.10 18.91 -3.25
C ALA A 159 8.74 19.46 -3.70
N SER A 160 8.72 20.37 -4.67
CA SER A 160 7.53 20.58 -5.48
C SER A 160 7.28 19.30 -6.28
N MET A 161 6.40 18.42 -5.81
CA MET A 161 5.92 17.31 -6.62
C MET A 161 5.02 17.88 -7.73
N SER A 162 5.59 18.22 -8.88
CA SER A 162 4.79 18.48 -10.07
C SER A 162 4.35 17.14 -10.65
N PHE A 163 3.10 16.77 -10.38
CA PHE A 163 2.42 15.77 -11.21
C PHE A 163 1.76 16.54 -12.36
N THR A 164 2.35 16.50 -13.54
CA THR A 164 1.65 16.88 -14.77
C THR A 164 0.72 15.74 -15.16
N ALA A 165 -0.57 16.07 -15.25
CA ALA A 165 -1.63 15.18 -15.73
C ALA A 165 -1.50 14.88 -17.23
#